data_AF-A0A284VS04-F1
#
_entry.id   AF-A0A284VS04-F1
#
_cell.length_a   1.000
_cell.length_b   1.000
_cell.length_c   1.000
_cell.angle_alpha   90.00
_cell.angle_beta   90.00
_cell.angle_gamma   90.00
#
_symmetry.space_group_name_H-M   'P 1'
#
loop_
_entity.id
_entity.type
_entity.pdbx_description
1 polymer ?
#
loop_
_entity_poly.entity_id
_entity_poly.type
_entity_poly.pdbx_seq_one_letter_code
_entity_poly.pdbx_strand_id
1 'polypeptide(L)'
;MTQNPDALCGLIARAARLTVTESMRYSGDLYNTNIQVKSGQAITPGAIVGIDPGYSNVFTWTPGENETINMYAQIQGHVITFVITSDGLSRVLTFNTGFKSTGTLNTGAVAGKVFTITFISDGTNYNEVARTGAM
;
A
#
# COMPACT_ATOMS: atom_id res chain seq x y z
N MET A 1 66.14 6.20 12.35
CA MET A 1 64.95 6.46 11.51
C MET A 1 63.87 7.04 12.41
N THR A 2 63.80 8.37 12.48
CA THR A 2 62.85 9.11 13.32
C THR A 2 61.48 9.09 12.65
N GLN A 3 60.48 8.47 13.28
CA GLN A 3 59.10 8.54 12.81
C GLN A 3 58.65 10.01 12.85
N ASN A 4 58.23 10.54 11.70
CA ASN A 4 57.76 11.91 11.58
C ASN A 4 56.48 12.08 12.43
N PRO A 5 56.47 12.91 13.49
CA PRO A 5 55.30 13.09 14.35
C PRO A 5 54.10 13.66 13.58
N ASP A 6 54.33 14.36 12.47
CA ASP A 6 53.26 14.87 11.60
C ASP A 6 52.55 13.75 10.84
N ALA A 7 53.25 12.66 10.54
CA ALA A 7 52.66 11.47 9.90
C ALA A 7 51.77 10.69 10.89
N LEU A 8 52.16 10.66 12.17
CA LEU A 8 51.36 10.07 13.25
C LEU A 8 50.13 10.94 13.58
N CYS A 9 50.28 12.26 13.61
CA CYS A 9 49.17 13.19 13.77
C CYS A 9 48.16 13.06 12.61
N GLY A 10 48.64 12.97 11.37
CA GLY A 10 47.80 12.73 10.20
C GLY A 10 47.09 11.38 10.21
N LEU A 11 47.75 10.31 10.68
CA LEU A 11 47.15 8.98 10.75
C LEU A 11 46.11 8.88 11.89
N ILE A 12 46.38 9.50 13.05
CA ILE A 12 45.46 9.56 14.18
C ILE A 12 44.27 10.49 13.87
N ALA A 13 44.49 11.62 13.18
CA ALA A 13 43.41 12.49 12.71
C ALA A 13 42.54 11.81 11.65
N ARG A 14 43.13 10.95 10.81
CA ARG A 14 42.42 10.17 9.78
C ARG A 14 41.68 8.95 10.37
N ALA A 15 42.19 8.37 11.46
CA ALA A 15 41.53 7.33 12.24
C ALA A 15 40.44 7.85 13.21
N ALA A 16 40.60 9.06 13.76
CA ALA A 16 39.56 9.74 14.56
C ALA A 16 38.46 10.37 13.68
N ARG A 17 38.79 10.75 12.44
CA ARG A 17 37.79 11.08 11.41
C ARG A 17 37.00 9.85 10.93
N LEU A 18 37.40 8.67 11.37
CA LEU A 18 36.67 7.41 11.26
C LEU A 18 35.68 7.16 12.40
N THR A 19 35.37 8.14 13.26
CA THR A 19 34.59 7.86 14.48
C THR A 19 33.11 8.23 14.39
N VAL A 20 32.65 9.04 13.44
CA VAL A 20 31.19 9.27 13.23
C VAL A 20 30.82 9.45 11.75
N THR A 21 31.81 9.50 10.84
CA THR A 21 31.54 9.64 9.41
C THR A 21 31.35 8.29 8.71
N GLU A 22 31.89 7.18 9.22
CA GLU A 22 31.72 5.87 8.55
C GLU A 22 30.45 5.13 8.98
N SER A 23 29.97 5.33 10.20
CA SER A 23 28.65 4.85 10.62
C SER A 23 27.50 5.60 9.95
N MET A 24 27.73 6.80 9.42
CA MET A 24 26.79 7.56 8.57
C MET A 24 27.20 7.61 7.09
N ARG A 25 28.20 6.85 6.66
CA ARG A 25 28.40 6.52 5.23
C ARG A 25 27.70 5.23 4.83
N TYR A 26 26.82 4.76 5.70
CA TYR A 26 25.65 3.95 5.34
C TYR A 26 24.36 4.76 5.42
N SER A 27 24.44 6.05 5.06
CA SER A 27 23.27 6.94 4.91
C SER A 27 23.30 7.73 3.59
N GLY A 28 24.27 7.46 2.71
CA GLY A 28 24.41 8.11 1.39
C GLY A 28 24.23 7.10 0.24
N ASP A 29 24.93 5.97 0.28
CA ASP A 29 24.79 4.90 -0.74
C ASP A 29 23.69 3.87 -0.40
N LEU A 30 22.95 4.10 0.68
CA LEU A 30 21.64 3.46 0.92
C LEU A 30 20.46 4.41 0.73
N TYR A 31 20.70 5.68 0.40
CA TYR A 31 19.63 6.64 0.18
C TYR A 31 19.54 7.02 -1.30
N ASN A 32 18.73 6.21 -1.98
CA ASN A 32 17.82 6.62 -3.04
C ASN A 32 18.34 6.67 -4.50
N THR A 33 18.19 5.54 -5.18
CA THR A 33 17.59 5.53 -6.54
C THR A 33 16.51 4.45 -6.74
N ASN A 34 16.36 3.46 -5.85
CA ASN A 34 15.40 2.36 -6.02
C ASN A 34 14.52 2.05 -4.79
N ILE A 35 14.45 2.92 -3.78
CA ILE A 35 13.37 2.81 -2.79
C ILE A 35 12.14 3.47 -3.41
N GLN A 36 11.45 2.71 -4.25
CA GLN A 36 10.16 3.13 -4.79
C GLN A 36 9.10 2.90 -3.72
N VAL A 37 8.87 3.94 -2.91
CA VAL A 37 7.62 4.04 -2.16
C VAL A 37 6.54 4.32 -3.21
N LYS A 38 5.84 3.29 -3.67
CA LYS A 38 4.67 3.51 -4.52
C LYS A 38 3.67 4.31 -3.70
N SER A 39 3.24 5.44 -4.24
CA SER A 39 2.08 6.14 -3.68
C SER A 39 0.86 5.24 -3.82
N GLY A 40 -0.01 5.24 -2.82
CA GLY A 40 -1.27 4.52 -2.90
C GLY A 40 -2.07 4.92 -4.15
N GLN A 41 -2.82 3.97 -4.71
CA GLN A 41 -3.67 4.23 -5.86
C GLN A 41 -4.83 5.15 -5.43
N ALA A 42 -4.97 6.31 -6.08
CA ALA A 42 -6.19 7.08 -5.98
C ALA A 42 -7.29 6.36 -6.77
N ILE A 43 -8.38 5.98 -6.09
CA ILE A 43 -9.52 5.33 -6.73
C ILE A 43 -10.50 6.40 -7.20
N THR A 44 -10.75 6.45 -8.50
CA THR A 44 -11.79 7.29 -9.10
C THR A 44 -13.08 6.47 -9.25
N PRO A 45 -14.21 6.94 -8.73
CA PRO A 45 -15.50 6.30 -8.94
C PRO A 45 -15.84 6.12 -10.43
N GLY A 46 -16.52 5.03 -10.73
CA GLY A 46 -16.87 4.67 -12.10
C GLY A 46 -17.67 3.37 -12.18
N ALA A 47 -18.43 3.20 -13.25
CA ALA A 47 -19.17 1.96 -13.51
C ALA A 47 -18.27 0.70 -13.44
N ILE A 48 -16.99 0.84 -13.80
CA ILE A 48 -15.94 -0.16 -13.58
C ILE A 48 -14.79 0.49 -12.83
N VAL A 49 -14.42 -0.10 -11.69
CA VAL A 49 -13.28 0.31 -10.87
C VAL A 49 -12.21 -0.78 -10.92
N GLY A 50 -11.03 -0.40 -11.40
CA GLY A 50 -9.86 -1.28 -11.42
C GLY A 50 -8.96 -1.06 -10.21
N ILE A 51 -8.68 -2.13 -9.47
CA ILE A 51 -7.77 -2.12 -8.33
C ILE A 51 -6.49 -2.85 -8.72
N ASP A 52 -5.34 -2.23 -8.50
CA ASP A 52 -4.03 -2.87 -8.60
C ASP A 52 -3.44 -3.04 -7.18
N PRO A 53 -3.36 -4.30 -6.67
CA PRO A 53 -2.86 -4.57 -5.32
C PRO A 53 -1.37 -4.23 -5.17
N GLY A 54 -0.65 -4.01 -6.27
CA GLY A 54 0.74 -3.61 -6.27
C GLY A 54 0.99 -2.17 -5.81
N TYR A 55 -0.05 -1.34 -5.60
CA TYR A 55 0.10 0.04 -5.09
C TYR A 55 -0.17 0.20 -3.59
N SER A 56 -1.01 -0.65 -3.00
CA SER A 56 -1.40 -0.52 -1.58
C SER A 56 -2.05 -1.80 -1.06
N ASN A 57 -2.03 -1.95 0.26
CA ASN A 57 -2.83 -2.97 0.97
C ASN A 57 -4.19 -2.41 1.42
N VAL A 58 -4.36 -1.08 1.36
CA VAL A 58 -5.59 -0.38 1.77
C VAL A 58 -6.03 0.55 0.65
N PHE A 59 -7.26 0.38 0.19
CA PHE A 59 -7.87 1.24 -0.83
C PHE A 59 -9.09 1.91 -0.24
N THR A 60 -9.18 3.23 -0.43
CA THR A 60 -10.23 4.06 0.18
C THR A 60 -10.92 4.90 -0.86
N TRP A 61 -12.25 4.85 -0.91
CA TRP A 61 -13.02 5.73 -1.79
C TRP A 61 -14.49 5.86 -1.35
N THR A 62 -15.17 6.81 -1.99
CA THR A 62 -16.62 7.00 -1.89
C THR A 62 -17.21 6.67 -3.26
N PRO A 63 -18.03 5.61 -3.41
CA PRO A 63 -18.65 5.27 -4.68
C PRO A 63 -19.54 6.41 -5.17
N GLY A 64 -19.47 6.71 -6.46
CA GLY A 64 -20.29 7.74 -7.11
C GLY A 64 -21.51 7.17 -7.84
N GLU A 65 -21.51 5.87 -8.09
CA GLU A 65 -22.53 5.13 -8.81
C GLU A 65 -22.54 3.65 -8.38
N ASN A 66 -23.30 2.81 -9.08
CA ASN A 66 -23.14 1.37 -8.92
C ASN A 66 -21.87 0.95 -9.64
N GLU A 67 -20.98 0.25 -8.95
CA GLU A 67 -19.63 -0.02 -9.45
C GLU A 67 -19.37 -1.52 -9.55
N THR A 68 -18.67 -1.91 -10.62
CA THR A 68 -18.10 -3.25 -10.76
C THR A 68 -16.61 -3.18 -10.44
N ILE A 69 -16.20 -3.84 -9.38
CA ILE A 69 -14.83 -3.84 -8.89
C ILE A 69 -14.07 -5.02 -9.50
N ASN A 70 -13.01 -4.72 -10.22
CA ASN A 70 -12.11 -5.70 -10.83
C ASN A 70 -10.71 -5.58 -10.23
N MET A 71 -10.06 -6.71 -10.01
CA MET A 71 -8.67 -6.77 -9.58
C MET A 71 -7.76 -7.06 -10.77
N TYR A 72 -6.74 -6.22 -11.01
CA TYR A 72 -5.84 -6.35 -12.15
C TYR A 72 -4.75 -7.42 -12.00
N ALA A 73 -4.42 -7.82 -10.77
CA ALA A 73 -3.46 -8.88 -10.49
C ALA A 73 -3.86 -9.66 -9.23
N GLN A 74 -3.54 -10.95 -9.15
CA GLN A 74 -3.78 -11.80 -7.97
C GLN A 74 -2.46 -12.27 -7.40
N ILE A 75 -1.86 -11.43 -6.55
CA ILE A 75 -0.56 -11.69 -5.93
C ILE A 75 -0.78 -12.66 -4.77
N GLN A 76 -0.29 -13.89 -4.87
CA GLN A 76 -0.49 -14.92 -3.85
C GLN A 76 -0.07 -14.45 -2.45
N GLY A 77 -0.93 -14.69 -1.46
CA GLY A 77 -0.72 -14.32 -0.06
C GLY A 77 -0.99 -12.84 0.24
N HIS A 78 -1.29 -12.01 -0.76
CA HIS A 78 -1.54 -10.59 -0.55
C HIS A 78 -2.87 -10.36 0.16
N VAL A 79 -2.86 -9.51 1.18
CA VAL A 79 -4.05 -9.10 1.93
C VAL A 79 -4.38 -7.66 1.56
N ILE A 80 -5.62 -7.44 1.15
CA ILE A 80 -6.14 -6.11 0.82
C ILE A 80 -7.37 -5.80 1.66
N THR A 81 -7.52 -4.54 2.04
CA THR A 81 -8.69 -4.02 2.72
C THR A 81 -9.26 -2.84 1.95
N PHE A 82 -10.55 -2.90 1.64
CA PHE A 82 -11.31 -1.78 1.13
C PHE A 82 -11.94 -1.03 2.28
N VAL A 83 -11.82 0.30 2.27
CA VAL A 83 -12.51 1.21 3.19
C VAL A 83 -13.39 2.12 2.35
N ILE A 84 -14.67 1.79 2.32
CA ILE A 84 -15.66 2.40 1.45
C ILE A 84 -16.53 3.33 2.29
N THR A 85 -16.69 4.58 1.86
CA THR A 85 -17.57 5.55 2.53
C THR A 85 -18.83 5.75 1.69
N SER A 86 -20.01 5.70 2.30
CA SER A 86 -21.28 5.99 1.60
C SER A 86 -21.42 7.48 1.26
N ASP A 87 -21.88 7.78 0.05
CA ASP A 87 -22.26 9.12 -0.42
C ASP A 87 -23.67 9.54 0.05
N GLY A 88 -24.40 8.65 0.73
CA GLY A 88 -25.79 8.86 1.13
C GLY A 88 -26.82 8.35 0.13
N LEU A 89 -26.39 7.69 -0.94
CA LEU A 89 -27.26 6.99 -1.87
C LEU A 89 -26.98 5.49 -1.83
N SER A 90 -28.02 4.68 -2.04
CA SER A 90 -27.88 3.22 -2.06
C SER A 90 -27.07 2.79 -3.29
N ARG A 91 -25.76 2.57 -3.12
CA ARG A 91 -24.86 2.06 -4.17
C ARG A 91 -24.61 0.57 -4.00
N VAL A 92 -24.70 -0.16 -5.09
CA VAL A 92 -24.35 -1.59 -5.16
C VAL A 92 -22.97 -1.73 -5.75
N LEU A 93 -22.04 -2.31 -4.98
CA LEU A 93 -20.72 -2.67 -5.43
C LEU A 93 -20.67 -4.17 -5.70
N THR A 94 -20.26 -4.53 -6.91
CA THR A 94 -20.17 -5.91 -7.37
C THR A 94 -18.72 -6.30 -7.58
N PHE A 95 -18.23 -7.29 -6.83
CA PHE A 95 -16.88 -7.82 -6.99
C PHE A 95 -16.89 -8.85 -8.12
N ASN A 96 -16.13 -8.59 -9.18
CA ASN A 96 -16.17 -9.38 -10.39
C ASN A 96 -14.79 -10.02 -10.68
N THR A 97 -14.03 -9.53 -11.65
CA THR A 97 -12.79 -10.17 -12.08
C THR A 97 -11.75 -10.19 -10.95
N GLY A 98 -11.17 -11.36 -10.72
CA GLY A 98 -10.10 -11.55 -9.74
C GLY A 98 -10.57 -11.78 -8.30
N PHE A 99 -11.89 -11.81 -8.08
CA PHE A 99 -12.48 -12.20 -6.80
C PHE A 99 -13.13 -13.57 -6.94
N LYS A 100 -13.07 -14.38 -5.87
CA LYS A 100 -13.85 -15.61 -5.81
C LYS A 100 -15.27 -15.23 -5.43
N SER A 101 -16.22 -15.38 -6.36
CA SER A 101 -17.63 -14.95 -6.27
C SER A 101 -18.08 -14.62 -4.84
N THR A 102 -18.14 -13.33 -4.55
CA THR A 102 -18.60 -12.78 -3.27
C THR A 102 -19.91 -12.04 -3.49
N GLY A 103 -20.78 -12.04 -2.48
CA GLY A 103 -21.99 -11.21 -2.51
C GLY A 103 -21.65 -9.73 -2.71
N THR A 104 -22.59 -8.99 -3.30
CA THR A 104 -22.47 -7.55 -3.48
C THR A 104 -22.39 -6.83 -2.12
N LEU A 105 -21.81 -5.63 -2.10
CA LEU A 105 -21.97 -4.70 -0.98
C LEU A 105 -23.02 -3.65 -1.34
N ASN A 106 -24.00 -3.43 -0.46
CA ASN A 106 -24.85 -2.24 -0.53
C ASN A 106 -24.37 -1.24 0.52
N THR A 107 -24.08 -0.01 0.10
CA THR A 107 -23.59 1.07 0.97
C THR A 107 -24.69 1.80 1.75
N GLY A 108 -25.96 1.53 1.43
CA GLY A 108 -27.12 2.12 2.09
C GLY A 108 -27.28 3.62 1.82
N ALA A 109 -28.41 4.19 2.25
CA ALA A 109 -28.77 5.58 1.96
C ALA A 109 -28.31 6.59 3.05
N VAL A 110 -27.37 6.21 3.92
CA VAL A 110 -26.88 7.07 5.00
C VAL A 110 -25.45 7.50 4.72
N ALA A 111 -25.24 8.78 4.48
CA ALA A 111 -23.93 9.34 4.16
C ALA A 111 -22.93 9.16 5.31
N GLY A 112 -21.66 9.00 4.97
CA GLY A 112 -20.56 8.92 5.94
C GLY A 112 -20.48 7.58 6.69
N LYS A 113 -21.35 6.61 6.38
CA LYS A 113 -21.16 5.23 6.85
C LYS A 113 -19.94 4.62 6.18
N VAL A 114 -19.11 3.96 6.98
CA VAL A 114 -17.87 3.32 6.53
C VAL A 114 -18.07 1.81 6.54
N PHE A 115 -17.75 1.19 5.43
CA PHE A 115 -17.75 -0.26 5.24
C PHE A 115 -16.34 -0.73 4.99
N THR A 116 -15.94 -1.78 5.69
CA THR A 116 -14.63 -2.40 5.49
C THR A 116 -14.81 -3.83 4.99
N ILE A 117 -14.05 -4.20 3.97
CA ILE A 117 -14.02 -5.57 3.47
C ILE A 117 -12.56 -5.97 3.27
N THR A 118 -12.18 -7.11 3.82
CA THR A 118 -10.82 -7.65 3.73
C THR A 118 -10.81 -8.92 2.90
N PHE A 119 -9.87 -9.01 1.98
CA PHE A 119 -9.64 -10.17 1.13
C PHE A 119 -8.20 -10.67 1.25
N ILE A 120 -8.02 -11.98 1.03
CA ILE A 120 -6.71 -12.61 0.88
C ILE A 120 -6.61 -13.35 -0.46
N SER A 121 -5.51 -13.16 -1.16
CA SER A 121 -5.28 -13.85 -2.44
C SER A 121 -4.68 -15.25 -2.24
N ASP A 122 -5.23 -16.23 -2.96
CA ASP A 122 -4.63 -17.57 -3.08
C ASP A 122 -3.68 -17.70 -4.29
N GLY A 123 -3.47 -16.62 -5.05
CA GLY A 123 -2.71 -16.58 -6.30
C GLY A 123 -3.56 -16.77 -7.56
N THR A 124 -4.85 -17.08 -7.42
CA THR A 124 -5.83 -17.14 -8.52
C THR A 124 -6.96 -16.16 -8.30
N ASN A 125 -7.46 -16.05 -7.06
CA ASN A 125 -8.55 -15.17 -6.68
C ASN A 125 -8.28 -14.50 -5.34
N TYR A 126 -8.93 -13.36 -5.12
CA TYR A 126 -9.11 -12.78 -3.80
C TYR A 126 -10.35 -13.38 -3.13
N ASN A 127 -10.13 -14.00 -1.98
CA ASN A 127 -11.16 -14.63 -1.16
C ASN A 127 -11.53 -13.66 -0.03
N GLU A 128 -12.82 -13.36 0.15
CA GLU A 128 -13.27 -12.53 1.27
C GLU A 128 -13.04 -13.25 2.59
N VAL A 129 -12.43 -12.54 3.53
CA VAL A 129 -12.10 -13.04 4.88
C VAL A 129 -13.03 -12.42 5.91
N ALA A 130 -13.39 -11.15 5.73
CA ALA A 130 -14.26 -10.42 6.63
C ALA A 130 -14.93 -9.24 5.91
N ARG A 131 -16.15 -8.89 6.35
CA ARG A 131 -16.82 -7.64 5.96
C ARG A 131 -17.59 -7.02 7.12
N THR A 132 -17.74 -5.70 7.08
CA THR A 132 -18.80 -5.01 7.81
C THR A 132 -20.15 -5.51 7.31
N GLY A 133 -21.06 -5.85 8.23
CA GLY A 133 -22.44 -6.18 7.85
C GLY A 133 -23.11 -4.99 7.17
N ALA A 134 -23.85 -5.24 6.09
CA ALA A 134 -24.69 -4.22 5.50
C ALA A 134 -25.75 -3.77 6.54
N MET A 135 -26.00 -2.46 6.63
CA MET A 135 -26.98 -1.85 7.52
C MET A 135 -28.14 -1.28 6.71
#